data_AF-A0A537JMH3-F1
#
_entry.id   AF-A0A537JMH3-F1
#
_cell.length_a   1.000
_cell.length_b   1.000
_cell.length_c   1.000
_cell.angle_alpha   90.00
_cell.angle_beta   90.00
_cell.angle_gamma   90.00
#
_symmetry.space_group_name_H-M   'P 1'
#
loop_
_entity.id
_entity.type
_entity.pdbx_description
1 polymer ?
#
loop_
_entity_poly.entity_id
_entity_poly.type
_entity_poly.pdbx_seq_one_letter_code
_entity_poly.pdbx_strand_id
1 'polypeptide(L)'
;MGFGRAASNVPPVHIALATADSVVDTILDAAVIARGYAALHLDRPLPRYLSLISGPSKTADIGFQLVPGMHGPRAAHVLIWDHPKGTGTGDDALRAWVLA
;
A
#
# COMPACT_ATOMS: atom_id res chain seq x y z
N MET A 1 4.37 -0.46 -21.05
CA MET A 1 2.99 0.08 -20.91
C MET A 1 2.74 0.30 -19.42
N GLY A 2 2.50 1.55 -19.01
CA GLY A 2 2.59 1.97 -17.61
C GLY A 2 1.22 2.04 -16.94
N PHE A 3 0.92 1.12 -16.04
CA PHE A 3 -0.25 1.17 -15.17
C PHE A 3 -0.08 2.16 -14.00
N GLY A 4 0.61 3.29 -14.22
CA GLY A 4 1.15 4.17 -13.17
C GLY A 4 0.18 4.45 -12.02
N ARG A 5 -0.77 5.38 -12.24
CA ARG A 5 -1.82 5.69 -11.26
C ARG A 5 -3.03 4.76 -11.37
N ALA A 6 -3.16 4.10 -12.51
CA ALA A 6 -4.31 3.26 -12.81
C ALA A 6 -4.31 1.97 -11.98
N ALA A 7 -3.14 1.41 -11.67
CA ALA A 7 -3.01 0.15 -10.93
C ALA A 7 -3.66 0.21 -9.54
N SER A 8 -3.61 1.36 -8.86
CA SER A 8 -4.19 1.51 -7.53
C SER A 8 -5.63 1.99 -7.52
N ASN A 9 -6.05 2.74 -8.55
CA ASN A 9 -7.31 3.49 -8.51
C ASN A 9 -8.43 2.91 -9.39
N VAL A 10 -8.09 2.16 -10.44
CA VAL A 10 -9.07 1.68 -11.42
C VAL A 10 -9.62 0.29 -11.09
N PRO A 11 -8.81 -0.68 -10.64
CA PRO A 11 -9.34 -1.99 -10.27
C PRO A 11 -10.39 -1.88 -9.16
N PRO A 12 -11.49 -2.65 -9.22
CA PRO A 12 -12.47 -2.68 -8.14
C PRO A 12 -11.88 -3.25 -6.84
N VAL A 13 -10.82 -4.05 -6.94
CA VAL A 13 -10.06 -4.62 -5.82
C VAL A 13 -8.59 -4.29 -6.01
N HIS A 14 -7.96 -3.69 -5.01
CA HIS A 14 -6.53 -3.39 -4.99
C HIS A 14 -5.85 -4.16 -3.85
N ILE A 15 -4.84 -4.97 -4.17
CA ILE A 15 -4.09 -5.75 -3.18
C ILE A 15 -2.66 -5.22 -3.13
N ALA A 16 -2.25 -4.73 -1.96
CA ALA A 16 -0.87 -4.33 -1.69
C ALA A 16 -0.17 -5.42 -0.87
N LEU A 17 1.05 -5.78 -1.26
CA LEU A 17 1.92 -6.66 -0.50
C LEU A 17 3.03 -5.81 0.13
N ALA A 18 3.16 -5.89 1.45
CA ALA A 18 4.15 -5.14 2.22
C ALA A 18 4.93 -6.10 3.11
N THR A 19 6.20 -5.84 3.35
CA THR A 19 6.98 -6.60 4.34
C THR A 19 6.73 -6.03 5.74
N ALA A 20 6.82 -6.87 6.78
CA ALA A 20 6.69 -6.42 8.17
C ALA A 20 7.63 -5.24 8.51
N ASP A 21 8.87 -5.28 8.01
CA ASP A 21 9.88 -4.22 8.16
C ASP A 21 9.51 -2.87 7.51
N SER A 22 8.47 -2.83 6.66
CA SER A 22 8.02 -1.60 5.97
C SER A 22 6.88 -0.88 6.71
N VAL A 23 6.40 -1.43 7.83
CA VAL A 23 5.38 -0.82 8.68
C VAL A 23 6.07 0.16 9.63
N VAL A 24 5.64 1.42 9.60
CA VAL A 24 6.24 2.51 10.36
C VAL A 24 5.17 3.42 10.96
N ASP A 25 5.53 4.16 12.00
CA ASP A 25 4.60 5.00 12.76
C ASP A 25 4.19 6.27 12.01
N THR A 26 5.11 6.85 11.22
CA THR A 26 4.86 8.15 10.58
C THR A 26 5.01 8.11 9.06
N ILE A 27 4.30 9.04 8.40
CA ILE A 27 4.41 9.24 6.95
C ILE A 27 5.83 9.68 6.57
N LEU A 28 6.54 10.39 7.46
CA LEU A 28 7.92 10.79 7.20
C LEU A 28 8.86 9.58 7.18
N ASP A 29 8.68 8.63 8.09
CA ASP A 29 9.43 7.36 8.08
C ASP A 29 9.12 6.56 6.82
N ALA A 30 7.86 6.54 6.39
CA ALA A 30 7.46 5.89 5.14
C ALA A 30 8.11 6.54 3.91
N ALA A 31 8.27 7.87 3.92
CA ALA A 31 8.98 8.59 2.87
C ALA A 31 10.48 8.26 2.83
N VAL A 32 11.11 8.02 3.98
CA VAL A 32 12.51 7.54 4.05
C VAL A 32 12.64 6.16 3.41
N ILE A 33 11.73 5.24 3.72
CA ILE A 33 11.68 3.90 3.10
C ILE A 33 11.49 4.00 1.58
N ALA A 34 10.53 4.82 1.12
CA ALA A 34 10.27 5.01 -0.31
C ALA A 34 11.49 5.56 -1.06
N ARG A 35 12.27 6.45 -0.45
CA ARG A 35 13.54 6.96 -0.99
C ARG A 35 14.60 5.87 -1.06
N GLY A 36 14.76 5.09 0.01
CA GLY A 36 15.69 3.95 0.03
C GLY A 36 15.36 2.94 -1.06
N TYR A 37 14.08 2.60 -1.21
CA TYR A 37 13.61 1.72 -2.28
C TYR A 37 13.95 2.25 -3.68
N ALA A 38 13.71 3.54 -3.93
CA ALA A 38 14.03 4.16 -5.21
C ALA A 38 15.53 4.16 -5.51
N ALA A 39 16.37 4.43 -4.51
CA ALA A 39 17.82 4.40 -4.67
C ALA A 39 18.33 2.98 -4.99
N LEU A 40 17.76 1.96 -4.35
CA LEU A 40 18.19 0.57 -4.51
C LEU A 40 17.67 -0.10 -5.78
N HIS A 41 16.45 0.21 -6.22
CA HIS A 41 15.76 -0.55 -7.27
C HIS A 41 15.45 0.25 -8.54
N LEU A 42 15.44 1.58 -8.46
CA LEU A 42 15.03 2.45 -9.57
C LEU A 42 16.17 3.33 -10.11
N ASP A 43 17.38 3.16 -9.56
CA ASP A 43 18.61 3.91 -9.87
C ASP A 43 18.39 5.43 -9.86
N ARG A 44 17.68 5.91 -8.84
CA ARG A 44 17.34 7.34 -8.68
C ARG A 44 17.13 7.70 -7.22
N PRO A 45 17.42 8.96 -6.82
CA PRO A 45 17.31 9.37 -5.42
C PRO A 45 15.87 9.51 -4.90
N LEU A 46 14.88 9.58 -5.81
CA LEU A 46 13.47 9.81 -5.51
C LEU A 46 12.55 9.09 -6.50
N PRO A 47 11.39 8.56 -6.05
CA PRO A 47 10.37 8.02 -6.95
C PRO A 47 9.77 9.13 -7.82
N ARG A 48 9.40 8.81 -9.07
CA ARG A 48 8.73 9.77 -9.98
C ARG A 48 7.28 10.07 -9.57
N TYR A 49 6.69 9.17 -8.81
CA TYR A 49 5.32 9.24 -8.35
C TYR A 49 5.20 8.41 -7.07
N LEU A 50 4.53 8.98 -6.06
CA LEU A 50 4.18 8.29 -4.83
C LEU A 50 2.66 8.40 -4.66
N SER A 51 2.01 7.25 -4.45
CA SER A 51 0.57 7.20 -4.15
C SER A 51 0.40 6.97 -2.65
N LEU A 52 -0.36 7.85 -2.00
CA LEU A 52 -0.74 7.70 -0.61
C LEU A 52 -2.20 7.24 -0.59
N ILE A 53 -2.41 6.00 -0.15
CA ILE A 53 -3.72 5.39 -0.03
C ILE A 53 -4.03 5.30 1.47
N SER A 54 -5.02 6.07 1.91
CA SER A 54 -5.55 5.98 3.27
C SER A 54 -6.76 5.04 3.31
N GLY A 55 -7.12 4.59 4.52
CA GLY A 55 -8.34 3.81 4.75
C GLY A 55 -9.61 4.52 4.27
N PRO A 56 -10.77 3.83 4.34
CA PRO A 56 -12.02 4.29 3.76
C PRO A 56 -12.35 5.72 4.20
N SER A 57 -12.54 6.59 3.22
CA SER A 57 -12.96 7.96 3.46
C SER A 57 -14.27 7.95 4.26
N LYS A 58 -14.24 8.50 5.48
CA LYS A 58 -15.45 8.72 6.31
C LYS A 58 -16.03 10.12 6.10
N THR A 59 -15.58 10.84 5.08
CA THR A 59 -16.04 12.20 4.78
C THR A 59 -17.31 12.10 3.94
N ALA A 60 -18.44 12.51 4.51
CA ALA A 60 -19.73 12.64 3.84
C ALA A 60 -19.76 13.87 2.90
N ASP A 61 -18.83 13.94 1.95
CA ASP A 61 -18.48 15.17 1.22
C ASP A 61 -19.32 15.43 -0.04
N ILE A 62 -20.44 14.72 -0.21
CA ILE A 62 -21.43 14.96 -1.27
C ILE A 62 -22.83 14.63 -0.74
N GLY A 63 -23.51 15.66 -0.22
CA GLY A 63 -24.94 15.58 0.11
C GLY A 63 -25.29 14.70 1.31
N PHE A 64 -24.41 14.56 2.32
CA PHE A 64 -24.63 13.75 3.53
C PHE A 64 -24.82 12.24 3.30
N GLN A 65 -24.50 11.73 2.10
CA GLN A 65 -24.57 10.30 1.81
C GLN A 65 -23.17 9.71 1.69
N LEU A 66 -22.91 8.64 2.44
CA LEU A 66 -21.72 7.81 2.26
C LEU A 66 -21.88 7.00 0.97
N VAL A 67 -21.16 7.39 -0.08
CA VAL A 67 -21.08 6.61 -1.33
C VAL A 67 -19.72 5.93 -1.39
N PRO A 68 -19.61 4.64 -1.03
CA PRO A 68 -18.34 3.90 -1.12
C PRO A 68 -17.91 3.71 -2.58
N GLY A 69 -16.61 3.87 -2.85
CA GLY A 69 -15.99 3.54 -4.14
C GLY A 69 -16.01 4.62 -5.22
N MET A 70 -16.36 5.88 -4.90
CA MET A 70 -16.34 6.97 -5.90
C MET A 70 -14.92 7.50 -6.18
N HIS A 71 -13.96 7.30 -5.27
CA HIS A 71 -12.61 7.91 -5.35
C HIS A 71 -11.47 6.88 -5.41
N GLY A 72 -11.77 5.59 -5.58
CA GLY A 72 -10.78 4.53 -5.58
C GLY A 72 -11.40 3.13 -5.60
N PRO A 73 -10.58 2.08 -5.41
CA PRO A 73 -11.04 0.70 -5.38
C PRO A 73 -12.16 0.51 -4.36
N ARG A 74 -13.11 -0.37 -4.67
CA ARG A 74 -14.22 -0.72 -3.75
C ARG A 74 -13.70 -1.47 -2.53
N ALA A 75 -12.63 -2.25 -2.70
CA ALA A 75 -11.93 -2.94 -1.63
C ALA A 75 -10.42 -2.78 -1.80
N ALA A 76 -9.73 -2.44 -0.72
CA ALA A 76 -8.28 -2.50 -0.63
C ALA A 76 -7.89 -3.59 0.37
N HIS A 77 -6.82 -4.33 0.10
CA HIS A 77 -6.29 -5.35 0.99
C HIS A 77 -4.79 -5.16 1.15
N VAL A 78 -4.26 -5.28 2.37
CA VAL A 78 -2.83 -5.18 2.65
C VAL A 78 -2.34 -6.50 3.22
N LEU A 79 -1.59 -7.26 2.42
CA LEU A 79 -0.97 -8.48 2.87
C LEU A 79 0.38 -8.11 3.50
N ILE A 80 0.55 -8.41 4.79
CA ILE A 80 1.83 -8.23 5.47
C ILE A 80 2.56 -9.56 5.41
N TRP A 81 3.65 -9.55 4.65
CA TRP A 81 4.57 -10.66 4.59
C TRP A 81 5.61 -10.51 5.69
N ASP A 82 5.70 -11.50 6.57
CA ASP A 82 6.74 -11.63 7.58
C ASP A 82 7.72 -12.74 7.13
N HIS A 83 8.80 -12.36 6.43
CA HIS A 83 9.84 -13.34 6.06
C HIS A 83 10.69 -13.59 7.30
N PRO A 84 10.79 -14.82 7.81
CA PRO A 84 11.71 -15.13 8.88
C PRO A 84 13.13 -14.78 8.42
N LYS A 85 13.84 -13.93 9.16
CA LYS A 85 15.27 -13.66 8.94
C LYS A 85 16.07 -14.85 9.45
N GLY A 86 16.07 -15.96 8.69
CA GLY A 86 16.78 -17.20 9.02
C GLY A 86 16.24 -18.42 8.27
N THR A 87 17.01 -19.50 8.24
CA THR A 87 16.72 -20.82 7.62
C THR A 87 15.55 -21.58 8.29
N GLY A 88 14.42 -20.91 8.48
CA GLY A 88 13.18 -21.50 9.02
C GLY A 88 12.26 -21.92 7.88
N THR A 89 11.97 -23.22 7.81
CA THR A 89 11.07 -23.84 6.84
C THR A 89 9.69 -23.18 6.85
N GLY A 90 9.19 -22.91 5.64
CA GLY A 90 7.97 -22.16 5.38
C GLY A 90 6.70 -22.81 5.91
N ASP A 91 5.83 -21.95 6.42
CA ASP A 91 4.36 -21.95 6.24
C ASP A 91 3.71 -20.84 7.10
N ASP A 92 4.45 -20.24 8.04
CA ASP A 92 3.95 -19.24 9.00
C ASP A 92 4.20 -17.77 8.59
N ALA A 93 4.63 -17.53 7.34
CA ALA A 93 5.22 -16.25 6.90
C ALA A 93 4.20 -15.23 6.36
N LEU A 94 2.94 -15.63 6.15
CA LEU A 94 1.89 -14.80 5.55
C LEU A 94 0.82 -14.44 6.57
N ARG A 95 0.89 -13.23 7.12
CA ARG A 95 -0.19 -12.66 7.93
C ARG A 95 -0.98 -11.65 7.09
N ALA A 96 -2.13 -12.09 6.59
CA ALA A 96 -3.04 -11.22 5.84
C ALA A 96 -3.81 -10.31 6.80
N TRP A 97 -3.64 -8.98 6.67
CA TRP A 97 -4.43 -8.00 7.42
C TRP A 97 -5.38 -7.31 6.44
N VAL A 98 -6.69 -7.55 6.58
CA VAL A 98 -7.68 -6.86 5.76
C VAL A 98 -7.95 -5.49 6.37
N LEU A 99 -7.33 -4.46 5.80
CA LEU A 99 -7.73 -3.07 6.04
C LEU A 99 -8.88 -2.74 5.06
N ALA A 100 -10.12 -2.94 5.51
CA ALA A 100 -11.34 -2.57 4.76
C ALA A 100 -11.53 -1.05 4.72
#